data_AF-A0A9X0D0C8-F1
#
_entry.id   AF-A0A9X0D0C8-F1
#
_cell.length_a   1.000
_cell.length_b   1.000
_cell.length_c   1.000
_cell.angle_alpha   90.00
_cell.angle_beta   90.00
_cell.angle_gamma   90.00
#
_symmetry.space_group_name_H-M   'P 1'
#
loop_
_entity.id
_entity.type
_entity.pdbx_description
1 polymer ?
#
loop_
_entity_poly.entity_id
_entity_poly.type
_entity_poly.pdbx_seq_one_letter_code
_entity_poly.pdbx_strand_id
1 'polypeptide(L)'
;MLNGKDNILNDIVDTDVWRHVAITWRPADRTVRLYINGNKKLDHVVSDNPVLDFKNTGHTVYDIGLKRDNGVTTHAYFCDLMIFTHELSENELNNDLFLNHGLRSFI
;
A
#
# COMPACT_ATOMS: atom_id res chain seq x y z
N MET A 1 25.63 1.01 -12.00
CA MET A 1 25.87 1.84 -10.79
C MET A 1 24.52 2.34 -10.31
N LEU A 2 24.00 1.77 -9.22
CA LEU A 2 22.79 2.23 -8.53
C LEU A 2 23.15 2.38 -7.04
N ASN A 3 23.98 3.37 -6.73
CA ASN A 3 24.25 3.74 -5.34
C ASN A 3 23.17 4.75 -4.93
N GLY A 4 22.12 4.25 -4.26
CA GLY A 4 21.05 5.12 -3.76
C GLY A 4 19.81 4.41 -3.20
N LYS A 5 19.68 3.08 -3.33
CA LYS A 5 18.51 2.33 -2.85
C LYS A 5 18.62 1.73 -1.45
N ASP A 6 19.78 1.85 -0.79
CA ASP A 6 20.05 1.08 0.42
C ASP A 6 19.76 1.84 1.73
N ASN A 7 19.34 3.11 1.65
CA ASN A 7 19.10 3.95 2.84
C ASN A 7 17.63 3.99 3.30
N ILE A 8 16.74 3.20 2.69
CA ILE A 8 15.30 3.14 3.09
C ILE A 8 14.97 1.82 3.81
N LEU A 9 15.93 0.89 3.94
CA LEU A 9 15.68 -0.46 4.47
C LEU A 9 16.07 -0.66 5.95
N ASN A 10 16.59 0.37 6.64
CA ASN A 10 16.96 0.25 8.06
C ASN A 10 15.83 0.57 9.04
N ASP A 11 14.65 0.99 8.55
CA ASP A 11 13.44 0.89 9.36
C ASP A 11 12.92 -0.54 9.16
N ILE A 12 13.48 -1.48 9.93
CA ILE A 12 12.90 -2.81 10.09
C ILE A 12 11.48 -2.53 10.56
N VAL A 13 10.51 -2.76 9.66
CA VAL A 13 9.10 -2.78 9.99
C VAL A 13 8.98 -3.88 11.06
N ASP A 14 8.86 -3.50 12.34
CA ASP A 14 8.70 -4.47 13.43
C ASP A 14 7.72 -5.55 12.99
N THR A 15 8.17 -6.80 13.04
CA THR A 15 7.30 -7.95 12.78
C THR A 15 6.38 -8.15 13.98
N ASP A 16 5.21 -8.77 13.77
CA ASP A 16 4.25 -9.10 14.84
C ASP A 16 3.55 -7.89 15.50
N VAL A 17 3.31 -6.82 14.72
CA VAL A 17 2.47 -5.70 15.15
C VAL A 17 1.41 -5.37 14.09
N TRP A 18 0.21 -5.01 14.54
CA TRP A 18 -0.84 -4.53 13.65
C TRP A 18 -0.50 -3.14 13.10
N ARG A 19 -0.78 -2.93 11.82
CA ARG A 19 -0.63 -1.64 11.15
C ARG A 19 -1.81 -1.40 10.24
N HIS A 20 -2.27 -0.16 10.21
CA HIS A 20 -3.15 0.30 9.15
C HIS A 20 -2.28 0.71 7.96
N VAL A 21 -2.48 0.09 6.81
CA VAL A 21 -1.71 0.36 5.59
C VAL A 21 -2.67 0.72 4.48
N ALA A 22 -2.41 1.84 3.81
CA ALA A 22 -3.15 2.25 2.63
C ALA A 22 -2.23 2.70 1.50
N ILE A 23 -2.59 2.35 0.27
CA ILE A 23 -1.92 2.81 -0.93
C ILE A 23 -2.97 3.51 -1.80
N THR A 24 -2.64 4.70 -2.30
CA THR A 24 -3.46 5.38 -3.30
C THR A 24 -2.71 5.54 -4.61
N TRP A 25 -3.48 5.63 -5.70
CA TRP A 25 -2.99 5.94 -7.02
C TRP A 25 -3.83 7.06 -7.63
N ARG A 26 -3.17 8.13 -8.05
CA ARG A 26 -3.78 9.25 -8.75
C ARG A 26 -3.34 9.26 -10.21
N PRO A 27 -4.19 8.85 -11.17
CA PRO A 27 -3.82 8.80 -12.57
C PRO A 27 -3.47 10.16 -13.18
N ALA A 28 -4.14 11.23 -12.72
CA ALA A 28 -4.03 12.56 -13.31
C ALA A 28 -2.62 13.15 -13.22
N ASP A 29 -1.95 12.97 -12.08
CA ASP A 29 -0.56 13.42 -11.86
C ASP A 29 0.44 12.27 -11.75
N ARG A 30 -0.04 11.02 -11.93
CA ARG A 30 0.73 9.78 -11.85
C ARG A 30 1.39 9.58 -10.50
N THR A 31 0.67 9.87 -9.43
CA THR A 31 1.22 9.82 -8.08
C THR A 31 0.75 8.60 -7.30
N VAL A 32 1.70 7.82 -6.78
CA VAL A 32 1.44 6.78 -5.77
C VAL A 32 1.74 7.34 -4.39
N ARG A 33 0.86 7.09 -3.42
CA ARG A 33 1.09 7.44 -2.01
C ARG A 33 0.94 6.20 -1.13
N LEU A 34 1.80 6.09 -0.13
CA LEU A 34 1.74 5.06 0.91
C LEU A 34 1.50 5.73 2.26
N TYR A 35 0.55 5.19 3.01
CA TYR A 35 0.23 5.61 4.36
C TYR A 35 0.41 4.43 5.32
N ILE A 36 1.06 4.69 6.44
CA ILE A 36 1.17 3.74 7.56
C ILE A 36 0.67 4.44 8.81
N ASN A 37 -0.32 3.84 9.47
CA ASN A 37 -0.95 4.37 10.68
C ASN A 37 -1.37 5.83 10.49
N GLY A 38 -2.10 6.11 9.42
CA GLY A 38 -2.60 7.45 9.03
C GLY A 38 -1.54 8.41 8.50
N ASN A 39 -0.25 8.11 8.65
CA ASN A 39 0.84 9.01 8.26
C ASN A 39 1.32 8.69 6.85
N LYS A 40 1.43 9.70 5.99
CA LYS A 40 2.05 9.56 4.66
C LYS A 40 3.54 9.23 4.80
N LYS A 41 3.94 8.08 4.27
CA LYS A 41 5.33 7.59 4.24
C LYS A 41 5.98 7.73 2.88
N LEU A 42 5.18 7.70 1.81
CA LEU A 42 5.65 7.86 0.44
C LEU A 42 4.71 8.79 -0.33
N ASP A 43 5.28 9.63 -1.19
CA ASP A 43 4.58 10.42 -2.20
C ASP A 43 5.48 10.46 -3.45
N HIS A 44 5.15 9.66 -4.46
CA HIS A 44 6.05 9.41 -5.58
C HIS A 44 5.35 9.51 -6.93
N VAL A 45 5.92 10.32 -7.84
CA VAL A 45 5.45 10.46 -9.22
C VAL A 45 6.07 9.37 -10.09
N VAL A 46 5.24 8.55 -10.71
CA VAL A 46 5.65 7.49 -11.64
C VAL A 46 5.90 8.10 -13.02
N SER A 47 7.18 8.22 -13.39
CA SER A 47 7.61 8.76 -14.68
C SER A 47 7.40 7.79 -15.86
N ASP A 48 7.50 6.49 -15.59
CA ASP A 48 7.62 5.44 -16.60
C ASP A 48 6.33 4.62 -16.69
N ASN A 49 5.88 4.32 -17.91
CA ASN A 49 4.63 3.62 -18.21
C ASN A 49 3.39 4.18 -17.47
N PRO A 50 2.80 5.28 -17.97
CA PRO A 50 1.71 6.00 -17.28
C PRO A 50 0.40 5.19 -17.21
N VAL A 51 0.28 4.10 -17.97
CA VAL A 51 -0.85 3.18 -17.92
C VAL A 51 -0.55 2.16 -16.82
N LEU A 52 -0.73 2.60 -15.57
CA LEU A 52 -0.71 1.70 -14.42
C LEU A 52 -2.03 0.92 -14.39
N ASP A 53 -2.06 -0.21 -15.09
CA ASP A 53 -3.09 -1.23 -14.88
C ASP A 53 -2.61 -2.21 -13.82
N PHE A 54 -3.27 -2.24 -12.66
CA PHE A 54 -2.99 -3.21 -11.60
C PHE A 54 -3.21 -4.67 -12.04
N LYS A 55 -3.83 -4.90 -13.21
CA LYS A 55 -3.98 -6.21 -13.85
C LYS A 55 -2.95 -6.52 -14.94
N ASN A 56 -1.83 -5.79 -15.00
CA ASN A 56 -0.79 -6.02 -16.01
C ASN A 56 0.12 -7.25 -15.74
N THR A 57 -0.48 -8.37 -15.36
CA THR A 57 0.22 -9.62 -15.06
C THR A 57 -0.21 -10.79 -15.95
N GLY A 58 -1.27 -10.61 -16.76
CA GLY A 58 -1.87 -11.68 -17.57
C GLY A 58 -2.71 -12.68 -16.75
N HIS A 59 -2.77 -12.53 -15.43
CA HIS A 59 -3.61 -13.36 -14.57
C HIS A 59 -5.07 -12.93 -14.60
N THR A 60 -5.98 -13.89 -14.46
CA THR A 60 -7.43 -13.63 -14.50
C THR A 60 -7.99 -13.13 -13.17
N VAL A 61 -7.25 -13.34 -12.07
CA VAL A 61 -7.65 -13.07 -10.68
C VAL A 61 -6.65 -12.19 -9.95
N TYR A 62 -7.11 -11.50 -8.90
CA TYR A 62 -6.25 -10.82 -7.93
C TYR A 62 -6.06 -11.72 -6.72
N ASP A 63 -4.83 -11.89 -6.28
CA ASP A 63 -4.47 -12.69 -5.12
C ASP A 63 -4.14 -11.81 -3.91
N ILE A 64 -4.53 -12.28 -2.73
CA ILE A 64 -4.15 -11.67 -1.45
C ILE A 64 -3.23 -12.66 -0.74
N GLY A 65 -2.01 -12.23 -0.44
CA GLY A 65 -1.04 -13.06 0.28
C GLY A 65 -0.42 -14.19 -0.55
N LEU A 66 -0.66 -14.27 -1.86
CA LEU A 66 -0.01 -15.20 -2.78
C LEU A 66 0.55 -14.45 -3.99
N LYS A 67 1.83 -14.62 -4.28
CA LYS A 67 2.44 -14.22 -5.54
C LYS A 67 2.40 -15.40 -6.51
N ARG A 68 1.42 -15.42 -7.39
CA ARG A 68 1.12 -16.54 -8.29
C ARG A 68 2.27 -16.96 -9.21
N ASP A 69 3.09 -16.03 -9.66
CA ASP A 69 4.18 -16.31 -10.61
C ASP A 69 5.23 -17.28 -10.08
N ASN A 70 5.44 -17.28 -8.76
CA ASN A 70 6.49 -18.07 -8.12
C ASN A 70 6.01 -18.80 -6.85
N GLY A 71 4.72 -18.77 -6.55
CA GLY A 71 4.11 -19.46 -5.42
C GLY A 71 4.46 -18.91 -4.04
N VAL A 72 5.17 -17.78 -3.95
CA VAL A 72 5.55 -17.19 -2.66
C VAL A 72 4.31 -16.69 -1.92
N THR A 73 4.17 -17.08 -0.66
CA THR A 73 3.05 -16.66 0.20
C THR A 73 3.49 -15.68 1.29
N THR A 74 2.59 -14.78 1.67
CA THR A 74 2.76 -13.90 2.82
C THR A 74 2.36 -14.63 4.10
N HIS A 75 3.15 -14.47 5.16
CA HIS A 75 2.82 -14.94 6.50
C HIS A 75 2.40 -13.72 7.34
N ALA A 76 1.12 -13.36 7.27
CA ALA A 76 0.55 -12.23 8.01
C ALA A 76 -0.95 -12.43 8.27
N TYR A 77 -1.47 -11.73 9.26
CA TYR A 77 -2.90 -11.58 9.46
C TYR A 77 -3.39 -10.31 8.75
N PHE A 78 -4.56 -10.40 8.12
CA PHE A 78 -5.22 -9.26 7.48
C PHE A 78 -6.55 -9.02 8.18
N CYS A 79 -6.91 -7.76 8.35
CA CYS A 79 -8.22 -7.35 8.83
C CYS A 79 -8.67 -6.13 8.00
N ASP A 80 -9.97 -6.02 7.73
CA ASP A 80 -10.59 -4.89 7.02
C ASP A 80 -9.92 -4.52 5.69
N LEU A 81 -9.68 -5.51 4.85
CA LEU A 81 -9.21 -5.28 3.49
C LEU A 81 -10.30 -4.59 2.66
N MET A 82 -10.00 -3.39 2.16
CA MET A 82 -10.89 -2.59 1.32
C MET A 82 -10.22 -2.22 -0.01
N ILE A 83 -11.00 -2.12 -1.08
CA ILE A 83 -10.56 -1.66 -2.40
C ILE A 83 -11.52 -0.59 -2.88
N PHE A 84 -10.99 0.56 -3.30
CA PHE A 84 -11.75 1.69 -3.80
C PHE A 84 -11.46 1.91 -5.28
N THR A 85 -12.47 2.34 -6.04
CA THR A 85 -12.34 2.65 -7.48
C THR A 85 -11.95 4.10 -7.74
N HIS A 86 -11.66 4.87 -6.69
CA HIS A 86 -11.21 6.25 -6.76
C HIS A 86 -10.10 6.47 -5.73
N GLU A 87 -9.32 7.53 -5.90
CA GLU A 87 -8.36 7.95 -4.88
C GLU A 87 -9.11 8.55 -3.70
N LEU A 88 -8.84 8.01 -2.51
CA LEU A 88 -9.22 8.63 -1.25
C LEU A 88 -8.27 9.77 -0.92
N SER A 89 -8.80 10.86 -0.38
CA SER A 89 -8.01 11.95 0.17
C SER A 89 -7.29 11.52 1.46
N GLU A 90 -6.23 12.27 1.81
CA GLU A 90 -5.51 12.06 3.07
C GLU A 90 -6.42 12.21 4.30
N ASN A 91 -7.41 13.10 4.23
CA ASN A 91 -8.38 13.26 5.32
C ASN A 91 -9.32 12.06 5.46
N GLU A 92 -9.84 11.51 4.37
CA GLU A 92 -10.68 10.30 4.40
C GLU A 92 -9.90 9.10 4.95
N LEU A 93 -8.66 8.90 4.46
CA LEU A 93 -7.79 7.83 4.96
C LEU A 93 -7.47 7.98 6.45
N ASN A 94 -7.13 9.19 6.89
CA ASN A 94 -6.71 9.40 8.27
C ASN A 94 -7.90 9.42 9.22
N ASN A 95 -8.95 10.19 8.93
CA ASN A 95 -10.07 10.35 9.86
C ASN A 95 -10.99 9.14 9.83
N ASP A 96 -11.36 8.66 8.65
CA ASP A 96 -12.46 7.69 8.52
C ASP A 96 -11.96 6.26 8.59
N LEU A 97 -10.79 5.99 8.00
CA LEU A 97 -10.23 4.64 7.91
C LEU A 97 -9.16 4.33 8.98
N PHE A 98 -8.65 5.35 9.67
CA PHE A 98 -7.66 5.16 10.72
C PHE A 98 -8.10 5.66 12.11
N LEU A 99 -8.20 6.97 12.33
CA LEU A 99 -8.42 7.57 13.65
C LEU A 99 -9.74 7.16 14.29
N ASN A 100 -10.83 7.14 13.52
CA ASN A 100 -12.15 6.76 14.02
C ASN A 100 -12.45 5.26 13.83
N HIS A 101 -11.47 4.48 13.38
CA HIS A 101 -11.66 3.07 13.10
C HIS A 101 -11.66 2.24 14.39
N GLY A 102 -12.56 1.25 14.49
CA GLY A 102 -12.73 0.43 15.70
C GLY A 102 -11.47 -0.37 16.10
N LEU A 103 -10.57 -0.62 15.14
CA LEU A 103 -9.30 -1.31 15.38
C LEU A 103 -8.14 -0.37 15.74
N ARG A 104 -8.36 0.96 15.79
CA ARG A 104 -7.31 1.95 16.07
C ARG A 104 -6.58 1.69 17.38
N SER A 105 -7.28 1.14 18.38
CA SER A 105 -6.73 0.81 19.71
C SER A 105 -5.71 -0.33 19.71
N PHE A 106 -5.63 -1.12 18.62
CA PHE A 106 -4.67 -2.21 18.46
C PHE A 106 -3.45 -1.81 17.63
N ILE A 107 -3.36 -0.55 17.16
CA ILE A 107 -2.39 -0.06 16.16
C ILE A 107 -1.56 1.11 16.70
#